data_AF-Q0RLI7-F1
#
_entry.id   AF-Q0RLI7-F1
#
_cell.length_a   1.000
_cell.length_b   1.000
_cell.length_c   1.000
_cell.angle_alpha   90.00
_cell.angle_beta   90.00
_cell.angle_gamma   90.00
#
_symmetry.space_group_name_H-M   'P 1'
#
loop_
_entity.id
_entity.type
_entity.pdbx_description
1 polymer ?
#
loop_
_entity_poly.entity_id
_entity_poly.type
_entity_poly.pdbx_seq_one_letter_code
_entity_poly.pdbx_strand_id
1 'polypeptide(L)'
;MSGTIEFDSAKYDQLIGQLGGTLQEFTDGAAGPLPLTADVQLQPAGQTWAPAVDLVGAGTSLFGMISETNDFLVNGVTDLRAALAQGRSIFNDTEDLATVTAEQFDQAVGHPLGTVRSLGTVRSRREGTEQL
;
A
#
# COMPACT_ATOMS: atom_id res chain seq x y z
N MET A 1 -19.09 9.74 -19.93
CA MET A 1 -19.12 9.36 -18.51
C MET A 1 -17.77 9.76 -17.92
N SER A 2 -17.70 10.93 -17.29
CA SER A 2 -16.52 11.31 -16.49
C SER A 2 -16.80 10.77 -15.09
N GLY A 3 -16.24 9.60 -14.78
CA GLY A 3 -16.27 9.08 -13.42
C GLY A 3 -15.13 9.74 -12.67
N THR A 4 -15.45 10.67 -11.76
CA THR A 4 -14.48 11.15 -10.78
C THR A 4 -14.10 9.94 -9.91
N ILE A 5 -12.87 9.46 -10.07
CA ILE A 5 -12.29 8.48 -9.16
C ILE A 5 -11.93 9.27 -7.91
N GLU A 6 -12.77 9.19 -6.87
CA GLU A 6 -12.50 9.80 -5.56
C GLU A 6 -11.75 8.79 -4.68
N PHE A 7 -10.66 9.23 -4.07
CA PHE A 7 -9.89 8.39 -3.15
C PHE A 7 -10.57 8.36 -1.78
N ASP A 8 -10.91 7.17 -1.30
CA ASP A 8 -11.51 6.98 0.02
C ASP A 8 -10.45 6.49 1.02
N SER A 9 -9.80 7.44 1.67
CA SER A 9 -8.73 7.17 2.64
C SER A 9 -9.20 6.35 3.84
N ALA A 10 -10.46 6.50 4.25
CA ALA A 10 -11.03 5.76 5.38
C ALA A 10 -11.19 4.27 5.07
N LYS A 11 -11.58 3.92 3.84
CA LYS A 11 -11.62 2.50 3.40
C LYS A 11 -10.24 1.87 3.31
N TYR A 12 -9.23 2.63 2.89
CA TYR A 12 -7.84 2.16 2.92
C TYR A 12 -7.36 1.88 4.35
N ASP A 13 -7.67 2.77 5.30
CA ASP A 13 -7.33 2.58 6.70
C ASP A 13 -8.04 1.37 7.32
N GLN A 14 -9.31 1.16 6.97
CA GLN A 14 -10.05 -0.04 7.38
C GLN A 14 -9.39 -1.32 6.82
N LEU A 15 -9.01 -1.34 5.54
CA LEU A 15 -8.36 -2.50 4.92
C LEU A 15 -6.98 -2.79 5.54
N ILE A 16 -6.16 -1.76 5.76
CA ILE A 16 -4.86 -1.88 6.43
C ILE A 16 -5.04 -2.42 7.85
N GLY A 17 -6.07 -1.95 8.58
CA GLY A 17 -6.41 -2.45 9.91
C GLY A 17 -6.83 -3.92 9.90
N GLN A 18 -7.68 -4.33 8.94
CA GLN A 18 -8.10 -5.72 8.78
C GLN A 18 -6.91 -6.65 8.48
N LEU A 19 -6.01 -6.24 7.57
CA LEU A 19 -4.79 -6.99 7.28
C LEU A 19 -3.86 -7.08 8.50
N GLY A 20 -3.79 -6.02 9.30
CA GLY A 20 -3.06 -6.05 10.58
C GLY A 20 -3.65 -7.07 11.57
N GLY A 21 -4.97 -7.16 11.68
CA GLY A 21 -5.65 -8.16 12.49
C GLY A 21 -5.37 -9.59 12.02
N THR A 22 -5.47 -9.84 10.71
CA THR A 22 -5.14 -11.15 10.12
C THR A 22 -3.67 -11.54 10.33
N LEU A 23 -2.74 -10.59 10.24
CA LEU A 23 -1.32 -10.83 10.52
C LEU A 23 -1.10 -11.24 11.98
N GLN A 24 -1.80 -10.60 12.90
CA GLN A 24 -1.77 -10.94 14.33
C GLN A 24 -2.29 -12.36 14.56
N GLU A 25 -3.41 -12.74 13.93
CA GLU A 25 -3.96 -14.10 14.02
C GLU A 25 -2.99 -15.17 13.53
N PHE A 26 -2.30 -14.95 12.41
CA PHE A 26 -1.27 -15.88 11.93
C PHE A 26 -0.08 -15.99 12.89
N THR A 27 0.34 -14.88 13.47
CA THR A 27 1.46 -14.84 14.42
C THR A 27 1.10 -15.55 15.74
N ASP A 28 -0.09 -15.28 16.27
CA ASP A 28 -0.58 -15.89 17.51
C ASP A 28 -0.87 -17.38 17.34
N GLY A 29 -1.42 -17.77 16.18
CA GLY A 29 -1.64 -19.17 15.83
C GLY A 29 -0.35 -19.97 15.74
N ALA A 30 0.72 -19.38 15.18
CA ALA A 30 2.04 -20.00 15.13
C ALA A 30 2.71 -20.11 16.52
N ALA A 31 2.42 -19.18 17.43
CA ALA A 31 2.91 -19.17 18.82
C ALA A 31 2.06 -20.01 19.79
N GLY A 32 1.12 -20.79 19.29
CA GLY A 32 0.24 -21.65 20.08
C GLY A 32 0.98 -22.70 20.96
N PRO A 33 0.25 -23.48 21.76
CA PRO A 33 0.83 -24.43 22.73
C PRO A 33 1.72 -25.51 22.10
N LEU A 34 1.57 -25.73 20.80
CA LEU A 34 2.52 -26.45 19.97
C LEU A 34 3.02 -25.47 18.92
N PRO A 35 4.22 -24.89 19.06
CA PRO A 35 4.75 -23.97 18.07
C PRO A 35 4.85 -24.70 16.73
N LEU A 36 4.37 -24.10 15.64
CA LEU A 36 4.36 -24.74 14.33
C LEU A 36 5.79 -24.72 13.75
N THR A 37 6.68 -25.57 14.26
CA THR A 37 8.07 -25.68 13.79
C THR A 37 8.42 -27.13 13.51
N ALA A 38 9.44 -27.35 12.67
CA ALA A 38 9.96 -28.70 12.41
C ALA A 38 10.51 -29.38 13.68
N ASP A 39 10.86 -28.59 14.70
CA ASP A 39 11.46 -29.04 15.95
C ASP A 39 10.44 -29.39 17.05
N VAL A 40 9.14 -29.46 16.72
CA VAL A 40 8.12 -29.93 17.67
C VAL A 40 8.46 -31.33 18.15
N GLN A 41 8.76 -31.45 19.45
CA GLN A 41 8.86 -32.73 20.12
C GLN A 41 7.47 -33.35 20.29
N LEU A 42 7.04 -34.13 19.30
CA LEU A 42 5.83 -34.94 19.39
C LEU A 42 5.99 -36.12 20.35
N GLN A 43 7.21 -36.64 20.48
CA GLN A 43 7.56 -37.74 21.39
C GLN A 43 9.01 -37.61 21.90
N PRO A 44 9.34 -38.25 23.04
CA PRO A 44 10.71 -38.32 23.53
C PRO A 44 11.67 -38.99 22.53
N ALA A 45 12.92 -38.55 22.49
CA ALA A 45 13.95 -39.15 21.66
C ALA A 45 14.27 -40.60 22.07
N GLY A 46 14.65 -41.45 21.11
CA GLY A 46 15.09 -42.83 21.36
C GLY A 46 14.04 -43.92 21.12
N GLN A 47 12.92 -43.59 20.48
CA GLN A 47 11.87 -44.56 20.17
C GLN A 47 12.34 -45.58 19.12
N THR A 48 12.23 -46.87 19.42
CA THR A 48 12.66 -47.97 18.52
C THR A 48 11.51 -48.69 17.84
N TRP A 49 10.27 -48.40 18.25
CA TRP A 49 9.07 -48.98 17.66
C TRP A 49 8.76 -48.25 16.34
N ALA A 50 8.91 -48.95 15.21
CA ALA A 50 8.83 -48.36 13.87
C ALA A 50 7.58 -47.50 13.62
N PRO A 51 6.35 -47.91 14.00
CA PRO A 51 5.17 -47.07 13.83
C PRO A 51 5.23 -45.72 14.54
N ALA A 52 5.89 -45.63 15.71
CA ALA A 52 6.07 -44.37 16.40
C ALA A 52 7.12 -43.49 15.73
N VAL A 53 8.21 -44.08 15.21
CA VAL A 53 9.21 -43.36 14.41
C VAL A 53 8.56 -42.78 13.15
N ASP A 54 7.76 -43.57 12.45
CA ASP A 54 7.04 -43.15 11.23
C ASP A 54 6.06 -42.00 11.53
N LEU A 55 5.32 -42.09 12.64
CA LEU A 55 4.39 -41.05 13.07
C LEU A 55 5.11 -39.73 13.40
N VAL A 56 6.24 -39.80 14.11
CA VAL A 56 7.04 -38.61 14.44
C VAL A 56 7.61 -37.99 13.16
N GLY A 57 8.16 -38.80 12.25
CA GLY A 57 8.68 -38.30 10.97
C GLY A 57 7.61 -37.62 10.11
N ALA A 58 6.43 -38.24 10.00
CA ALA A 58 5.29 -37.66 9.29
C ALA A 58 4.80 -36.36 9.96
N GLY A 59 4.75 -36.35 11.29
CA GLY A 59 4.42 -35.15 12.07
C GLY A 59 5.39 -34.01 11.81
N THR A 60 6.70 -34.23 11.96
CA THR A 60 7.74 -33.23 11.68
C THR A 60 7.64 -32.67 10.26
N SER A 61 7.40 -33.51 9.26
CA SER A 61 7.22 -33.06 7.88
C SER A 61 5.97 -32.19 7.71
N LEU A 62 4.85 -32.57 8.33
CA LEU A 62 3.61 -31.80 8.31
C LEU A 62 3.79 -30.44 9.00
N PHE A 63 4.36 -30.40 10.20
CA PHE A 63 4.60 -29.16 10.93
C PHE A 63 5.58 -28.24 10.19
N GLY A 64 6.60 -28.79 9.54
CA GLY A 64 7.50 -28.03 8.66
C GLY A 64 6.75 -27.37 7.50
N MET A 65 5.92 -28.11 6.77
CA MET A 65 5.11 -27.55 5.66
C MET A 65 4.13 -26.47 6.14
N ILE A 66 3.51 -26.67 7.30
CA ILE A 66 2.60 -25.68 7.90
C ILE A 66 3.39 -24.42 8.28
N SER A 67 4.58 -24.55 8.87
CA SER A 67 5.47 -23.43 9.20
C SER A 67 5.82 -22.62 7.95
N GLU A 68 6.30 -23.27 6.90
CA GLU A 68 6.68 -22.61 5.64
C GLU A 68 5.50 -21.89 4.99
N THR A 69 4.33 -22.52 5.01
CA THR A 69 3.10 -21.91 4.46
C THR A 69 2.68 -20.70 5.29
N ASN A 70 2.77 -20.78 6.62
CA ASN A 70 2.47 -19.68 7.50
C ASN A 70 3.42 -18.49 7.27
N ASP A 71 4.72 -18.75 7.15
CA ASP A 71 5.72 -17.71 6.85
C ASP A 71 5.46 -17.05 5.50
N PHE A 72 5.10 -17.83 4.48
CA PHE A 72 4.71 -17.29 3.17
C PHE A 72 3.49 -16.36 3.28
N LEU A 73 2.46 -16.75 4.04
CA LEU A 73 1.26 -15.93 4.25
C LEU A 73 1.57 -14.65 5.04
N VAL A 74 2.35 -14.76 6.12
CA VAL A 74 2.78 -13.63 6.95
C VAL A 74 3.54 -12.60 6.11
N ASN A 75 4.50 -13.07 5.29
CA ASN A 75 5.26 -12.19 4.40
C ASN A 75 4.36 -11.55 3.33
N GLY A 76 3.50 -12.33 2.67
CA GLY A 76 2.59 -11.81 1.64
C GLY A 76 1.59 -10.78 2.16
N VAL A 77 1.03 -11.00 3.36
CA VAL A 77 0.12 -10.03 4.01
C VAL A 77 0.88 -8.78 4.44
N THR A 78 2.12 -8.92 4.91
CA THR A 78 2.98 -7.80 5.26
C THR A 78 3.30 -6.93 4.05
N ASP A 79 3.69 -7.55 2.93
CA ASP A 79 3.99 -6.85 1.68
C ASP A 79 2.76 -6.14 1.12
N LEU A 80 1.60 -6.82 1.14
CA LEU A 80 0.33 -6.22 0.72
C LEU A 80 -0.03 -5.01 1.57
N ARG A 81 0.12 -5.11 2.89
CA ARG A 81 -0.12 -3.99 3.81
C ARG A 81 0.83 -2.81 3.52
N ALA A 82 2.11 -3.09 3.27
CA ALA A 82 3.09 -2.06 2.93
C ALA A 82 2.75 -1.38 1.58
N ALA A 83 2.36 -2.16 0.56
CA ALA A 83 1.94 -1.65 -0.73
C ALA A 83 0.68 -0.76 -0.62
N LEU A 84 -0.30 -1.15 0.20
CA LEU A 84 -1.50 -0.34 0.45
C LEU A 84 -1.18 0.97 1.16
N ALA A 85 -0.25 0.95 2.14
CA ALA A 85 0.20 2.16 2.81
C ALA A 85 0.94 3.12 1.86
N GLN A 86 1.78 2.59 0.97
CA GLN A 86 2.44 3.38 -0.08
C GLN A 86 1.43 3.95 -1.09
N GLY A 87 0.47 3.13 -1.53
CA GLY A 87 -0.60 3.55 -2.43
C GLY A 87 -1.41 4.71 -1.84
N ARG A 88 -1.77 4.63 -0.56
CA ARG A 88 -2.42 5.73 0.17
C ARG A 88 -1.61 7.01 0.11
N SER A 89 -0.30 6.95 0.35
CA SER A 89 0.57 8.14 0.28
C SER A 89 0.50 8.80 -1.10
N ILE A 90 0.60 8.01 -2.17
CA ILE A 90 0.56 8.51 -3.55
C ILE A 90 -0.79 9.16 -3.87
N PHE A 91 -1.89 8.55 -3.44
CA PHE A 91 -3.22 9.12 -3.66
C PHE A 91 -3.43 10.42 -2.88
N ASN A 92 -2.98 10.48 -1.62
CA ASN A 92 -3.01 11.72 -0.84
C ASN A 92 -2.16 12.82 -1.51
N ASP A 93 -0.93 12.50 -1.94
CA ASP A 93 -0.06 13.47 -2.63
C ASP A 93 -0.72 13.97 -3.93
N THR A 94 -1.44 13.09 -4.64
CA THR A 94 -2.15 13.43 -5.87
C THR A 94 -3.38 14.31 -5.61
N GLU A 95 -4.15 14.02 -4.55
CA GLU A 95 -5.28 14.88 -4.14
C GLU A 95 -4.79 16.24 -3.62
N ASP A 96 -3.71 16.27 -2.86
CA ASP A 96 -3.06 17.51 -2.43
C ASP A 96 -2.60 18.32 -3.65
N LEU A 97 -1.92 17.70 -4.62
CA LEU A 97 -1.54 18.35 -5.88
C LEU A 97 -2.74 18.85 -6.69
N ALA A 98 -3.87 18.12 -6.68
CA ALA A 98 -5.08 18.51 -7.38
C ALA A 98 -5.82 19.68 -6.69
N THR A 99 -5.61 19.88 -5.39
CA THR A 99 -6.22 20.96 -4.60
C THR A 99 -5.34 22.20 -4.49
N VAL A 100 -4.04 22.11 -4.81
CA VAL A 100 -3.14 23.26 -4.91
C VAL A 100 -3.62 24.22 -6.01
N THR A 101 -3.95 25.45 -5.62
CA THR A 101 -4.26 26.54 -6.54
C THR A 101 -2.98 27.12 -7.16
N ALA A 102 -3.09 27.77 -8.33
CA ALA A 102 -1.94 28.39 -9.01
C ALA A 102 -1.16 29.39 -8.14
N GLU A 103 -1.84 30.11 -7.24
CA GLU A 103 -1.21 31.05 -6.29
C GLU A 103 -0.41 30.34 -5.20
N GLN A 104 -0.87 29.17 -4.74
CA GLN A 104 -0.15 28.35 -3.76
C GLN A 104 1.05 27.63 -4.38
N PHE A 105 0.94 27.24 -5.65
CA PHE A 105 2.08 26.72 -6.42
C PHE A 105 3.17 27.79 -6.55
N ASP A 106 2.83 29.02 -6.97
CA ASP A 106 3.77 30.15 -7.09
C ASP A 106 4.54 30.46 -5.79
N GLN A 107 3.86 30.35 -4.64
CA GLN A 107 4.51 30.50 -3.32
C GLN A 107 5.45 29.35 -2.98
N ALA A 108 5.10 28.10 -3.35
CA ALA A 108 5.92 26.92 -3.06
C ALA A 108 7.18 26.83 -3.93
N VAL A 109 7.12 27.25 -5.21
CA VAL A 109 8.27 27.18 -6.13
C VAL A 109 9.10 28.47 -6.18
N GLY A 110 8.70 29.51 -5.44
CA GLY A 110 9.47 30.75 -5.30
C GLY A 110 9.50 31.64 -6.56
N HIS A 111 8.62 31.40 -7.52
CA HIS A 111 8.49 32.21 -8.73
C HIS A 111 7.02 32.58 -8.96
N PRO A 112 6.64 33.86 -8.90
CA PRO A 112 5.32 34.26 -9.32
C PRO A 112 5.19 34.03 -10.83
N LEU A 113 4.20 33.26 -11.27
CA LEU A 113 3.65 33.29 -12.61
C LEU A 113 3.11 34.71 -12.84
N GLY A 114 4.03 35.59 -13.22
CA GLY A 114 3.79 37.01 -13.37
C GLY A 114 2.55 37.24 -14.22
N THR A 115 1.56 37.90 -13.60
CA THR A 115 0.38 38.53 -14.21
C THR A 115 0.35 38.39 -15.72
N VAL A 116 -0.40 37.43 -16.26
CA VAL A 116 -0.67 37.36 -17.69
C VAL A 116 -1.41 38.65 -18.05
N ARG A 117 -0.65 39.65 -18.50
CA ARG A 117 -1.17 40.92 -18.98
C ARG A 117 -2.07 40.59 -20.15
N SER A 118 -3.38 40.75 -19.94
CA SER A 118 -4.37 40.80 -21.01
C SER A 118 -3.86 41.80 -22.05
N LEU A 119 -3.34 41.30 -23.18
CA LEU A 119 -3.05 42.10 -24.37
C LEU A 119 -4.38 42.41 -25.05
N GLY A 120 -5.16 43.24 -24.37
CA GLY A 120 -6.38 43.83 -24.87
C GLY A 120 -6.06 45.00 -25.80
N THR A 121 -6.58 44.89 -27.02
CA THR A 121 -6.93 45.98 -27.95
C THR A 121 -5.85 46.45 -28.94
N VAL A 122 -5.73 45.74 -30.07
CA VAL A 122 -5.32 46.38 -31.34
C VAL A 122 -6.52 47.18 -31.85
N ARG A 123 -6.54 48.49 -31.57
CA ARG A 123 -7.51 49.41 -32.22
C ARG A 123 -7.11 49.59 -33.68
N SER A 124 -7.96 49.09 -34.58
CA SER A 124 -8.02 49.49 -35.97
C SER A 124 -8.24 51.01 -36.07
N ARG A 125 -7.30 51.75 -36.67
CA ARG A 125 -7.50 53.14 -37.10
C ARG A 125 -7.45 53.17 -38.63
N ARG A 126 -8.65 53.15 -39.24
CA ARG A 126 -8.91 53.76 -40.54
C ARG A 126 -8.97 55.29 -40.36
N GLU A 127 -8.68 55.99 -41.45
CA GLU A 127 -8.69 57.46 -41.71
C GLU A 127 -7.26 57.89 -42.09
N GLY A 128 -6.93 58.25 -43.34
CA GLY A 128 -7.70 58.98 -44.33
C GLY A 128 -6.97 60.30 -44.59
N THR A 129 -5.87 60.28 -45.34
CA THR A 129 -5.13 61.49 -45.71
C THR A 129 -5.67 62.03 -47.03
N GLU A 130 -6.32 63.19 -46.93
CA GLU A 130 -6.82 64.01 -48.02
C GLU A 130 -5.71 64.48 -48.96
N GLN A 131 -6.13 64.70 -50.20
CA GLN A 131 -5.39 65.24 -51.33
C GLN A 131 -5.36 66.77 -51.28
N LEU A 132 -4.31 67.31 -51.94
CA LEU A 132 -4.10 68.68 -52.49
C LEU A 132 -3.66 69.78 -51.53
#